data_AF-A0A8T5DWM7-F1
#
_entry.id   AF-A0A8T5DWM7-F1
#
_cell.length_a   1.000
_cell.length_b   1.000
_cell.length_c   1.000
_cell.angle_alpha   90.00
_cell.angle_beta   90.00
_cell.angle_gamma   90.00
#
_symmetry.space_group_name_H-M   'P 1'
#
loop_
_entity.id
_entity.type
_entity.pdbx_description
1 polymer ?
#
loop_
_entity_poly.entity_id
_entity_poly.type
_entity_poly.pdbx_seq_one_letter_code
_entity_poly.pdbx_strand_id
1 'polypeptide(L)'
;MSRIAILKRADCNPKKCSHECEKYCPVNRTGKECIIIDETAKIAEELCTGCGICPKKCPFDAIQIVNLPHQLKEKPVFRYGKNAFELFRLPVPQKGQVVGILGSNGIGKSTALEMLAGLLKPNLGQFEKELLEKEIIDSFKGTELQAYFTKLFS
;
A
#
# COMPACT_ATOMS: atom_id res chain seq x y z
N MET A 1 -1.96 -9.30 -2.85
CA MET A 1 -0.99 -8.49 -2.08
C MET A 1 0.30 -9.25 -2.07
N SER A 2 1.34 -8.69 -2.67
CA SER A 2 2.68 -9.25 -2.57
C SER A 2 3.21 -8.98 -1.17
N ARG A 3 3.84 -9.97 -0.55
CA ARG A 3 4.40 -9.86 0.80
C ARG A 3 5.80 -10.44 0.75
N ILE A 4 6.71 -9.84 1.48
CA ILE A 4 8.11 -10.29 1.57
C ILE A 4 8.54 -10.39 3.02
N ALA A 5 9.54 -11.22 3.27
CA ALA A 5 10.22 -11.28 4.56
C ALA A 5 11.36 -10.27 4.60
N ILE A 6 11.48 -9.53 5.71
CA ILE A 6 12.59 -8.62 5.97
C ILE A 6 13.29 -8.99 7.28
N LEU A 7 14.58 -8.69 7.36
CA LEU A 7 15.42 -8.97 8.51
C LEU A 7 15.65 -7.72 9.37
N LYS A 8 15.38 -7.81 10.67
CA LYS A 8 15.91 -6.93 11.70
C LYS A 8 17.34 -7.35 12.02
N ARG A 9 18.31 -6.70 11.39
CA ARG A 9 19.73 -7.07 11.50
C ARG A 9 20.23 -7.10 12.95
N ALA A 10 19.75 -6.20 13.80
CA ALA A 10 20.14 -6.10 15.20
C ALA A 10 19.79 -7.36 16.02
N ASP A 11 18.71 -8.05 15.67
CA ASP A 11 18.19 -9.21 16.41
C ASP A 11 18.73 -10.53 15.83
N CYS A 12 19.35 -10.49 14.65
CA CYS A 12 19.81 -11.68 13.95
C CYS A 12 21.12 -12.22 14.55
N ASN A 13 21.11 -13.47 15.03
CA ASN A 13 22.33 -14.14 15.50
C ASN A 13 22.50 -15.54 14.87
N PRO A 14 23.12 -15.64 13.69
CA PRO A 14 23.35 -16.93 13.00
C PRO A 14 24.12 -17.96 13.82
N LYS A 15 25.07 -17.50 14.65
CA LYS A 15 25.90 -18.38 15.50
C LYS A 15 25.08 -19.15 16.55
N LYS A 16 23.86 -18.70 16.85
CA LYS A 16 22.99 -19.29 17.88
C LYS A 16 21.62 -19.73 17.37
N CYS A 17 21.30 -19.57 16.08
CA CYS A 17 19.95 -19.82 15.54
C CYS A 17 19.80 -21.11 14.71
N SER A 18 20.85 -21.92 14.60
CA SER A 18 20.87 -23.16 13.81
C SER A 18 20.44 -22.99 12.34
N HIS A 19 20.46 -21.77 11.80
CA HIS A 19 20.09 -21.45 10.42
C HIS A 19 18.65 -21.89 10.05
N GLU A 20 17.73 -21.85 11.01
CA GLU A 20 16.36 -22.35 10.80
C GLU A 20 15.60 -21.64 9.68
N CYS A 21 15.78 -20.33 9.52
CA CYS A 21 15.11 -19.58 8.46
C CYS A 21 15.48 -20.07 7.05
N GLU A 22 16.76 -20.41 6.83
CA GLU A 22 17.25 -21.00 5.58
C GLU A 22 16.76 -22.44 5.40
N LYS A 23 16.91 -23.29 6.43
CA LYS A 23 16.53 -24.71 6.40
C LYS A 23 15.03 -24.93 6.14
N TYR A 24 14.17 -24.13 6.75
CA TYR A 24 12.72 -24.27 6.65
C TYR A 24 12.09 -23.40 5.55
N CYS A 25 12.87 -22.59 4.83
CA CYS A 25 12.37 -21.81 3.70
C CYS A 25 11.94 -22.74 2.56
N PRO A 26 10.66 -22.71 2.12
CA PRO A 26 10.20 -23.55 1.01
C PRO A 26 10.98 -23.31 -0.29
N VAL A 27 11.37 -22.07 -0.55
CA VAL A 27 12.07 -21.68 -1.78
C VAL A 27 13.51 -22.24 -1.80
N ASN A 28 14.21 -22.20 -0.66
CA ASN A 28 15.49 -22.89 -0.49
C ASN A 28 15.35 -24.41 -0.63
N ARG A 29 14.30 -25.01 -0.06
CA ARG A 29 14.04 -26.45 -0.20
C ARG A 29 13.72 -26.89 -1.62
N THR A 30 13.25 -25.97 -2.48
CA THR A 30 13.08 -26.23 -3.92
C THR A 30 14.36 -26.03 -4.74
N GLY A 31 15.49 -25.70 -4.11
CA GLY A 31 16.80 -25.55 -4.76
C GLY A 31 17.14 -24.13 -5.22
N LYS A 32 16.39 -23.11 -4.80
CA LYS A 32 16.67 -21.69 -5.11
C LYS A 32 17.19 -20.95 -3.88
N GLU A 33 18.15 -20.07 -4.05
CA GLU A 33 18.77 -19.34 -2.92
C GLU A 33 17.94 -18.10 -2.51
N CYS A 34 16.81 -18.32 -1.82
CA CYS A 34 15.99 -17.22 -1.33
C CYS A 34 16.53 -16.61 -0.02
N ILE A 35 17.09 -17.43 0.87
CA ILE A 35 17.74 -17.00 2.10
C ILE A 35 19.18 -17.53 2.09
N ILE A 36 20.16 -16.64 2.20
CA ILE A 36 21.58 -17.00 2.30
C ILE A 36 22.09 -16.46 3.63
N ILE A 37 22.83 -17.27 4.38
CA ILE A 37 23.34 -16.86 5.69
C ILE A 37 24.87 -16.80 5.66
N ASP A 38 25.39 -15.56 5.76
CA ASP A 38 26.80 -15.28 6.01
C ASP A 38 26.95 -14.83 7.48
N GLU A 39 27.32 -13.56 7.71
CA GLU A 39 27.33 -12.94 9.04
C GLU A 39 25.92 -12.68 9.60
N THR A 40 24.97 -12.43 8.70
CA THR A 40 23.53 -12.25 8.95
C THR A 40 22.75 -12.87 7.80
N ALA A 41 21.47 -13.20 8.03
CA ALA A 41 20.61 -13.68 6.95
C ALA A 41 20.36 -12.60 5.89
N LYS A 42 20.52 -12.95 4.62
CA LYS A 42 20.18 -12.13 3.45
C LYS A 42 18.98 -12.78 2.78
N ILE A 43 17.91 -12.01 2.58
CA ILE A 43 16.66 -12.50 1.99
C ILE A 43 16.51 -11.85 0.61
N ALA A 44 16.42 -12.65 -0.44
CA ALA A 44 16.19 -12.19 -1.81
C ALA A 44 14.71 -11.81 -2.00
N GLU A 45 14.44 -10.53 -2.26
CA GLU A 45 13.08 -10.00 -2.41
C GLU A 45 12.33 -10.65 -3.58
N GLU A 46 13.01 -10.82 -4.71
CA GLU A 46 12.45 -11.39 -5.95
C GLU A 46 12.03 -12.87 -5.83
N LEU A 47 12.69 -13.61 -4.93
CA LEU A 47 12.42 -15.03 -4.72
C LEU A 47 11.47 -15.28 -3.54
N CYS A 48 11.30 -14.29 -2.67
CA CYS A 48 10.51 -14.45 -1.45
C CYS A 48 9.01 -14.50 -1.79
N THR A 49 8.36 -15.61 -1.43
CA THR A 49 6.91 -15.77 -1.61
C THR A 49 6.08 -15.16 -0.48
N GLY A 50 6.71 -14.67 0.59
CA GLY A 50 6.02 -14.15 1.77
C GLY A 50 5.21 -15.20 2.53
N CYS A 51 5.63 -16.48 2.48
CA CYS A 51 4.91 -17.60 3.12
C CYS A 51 4.82 -17.52 4.65
N GLY A 52 5.71 -16.78 5.31
CA GLY A 52 5.68 -16.58 6.76
C GLY A 52 6.18 -17.76 7.60
N ILE A 53 6.94 -18.69 7.02
CA ILE A 53 7.56 -19.79 7.79
C ILE A 53 8.82 -19.32 8.54
N CYS A 54 9.69 -18.57 7.87
CA CYS A 54 10.92 -18.04 8.46
C CYS A 54 10.73 -17.19 9.73
N PRO A 55 9.74 -16.28 9.88
CA PRO A 55 9.50 -15.60 11.15
C PRO A 55 9.10 -16.57 12.27
N LYS A 56 8.28 -17.59 11.98
CA LYS A 56 7.83 -18.59 12.98
C LYS A 56 8.93 -19.54 13.44
N LYS A 57 10.01 -19.63 12.66
CA LYS A 57 11.17 -20.50 12.92
C LYS A 57 12.39 -19.72 13.37
N CYS A 58 12.33 -18.39 13.43
CA CYS A 58 13.45 -17.62 13.93
C CYS A 58 13.41 -17.63 15.46
N PRO A 59 14.41 -18.21 16.16
CA PRO A 59 14.43 -18.21 17.63
C PRO A 59 14.67 -16.83 18.25
N PHE A 60 15.03 -15.84 17.42
CA PHE A 60 15.31 -14.45 17.84
C PHE A 60 14.26 -13.45 17.34
N ASP A 61 13.18 -13.91 16.69
CA ASP A 61 12.15 -13.05 16.09
C ASP A 61 12.72 -11.96 15.15
N ALA A 62 13.89 -12.23 14.56
CA ALA A 62 14.63 -11.29 13.74
C ALA A 62 14.01 -11.08 12.35
N ILE A 63 13.02 -11.91 11.95
CA ILE A 63 12.40 -11.86 10.63
C ILE A 63 10.94 -11.45 10.79
N GLN A 64 10.47 -10.54 9.92
CA GLN A 64 9.06 -10.13 9.88
C GLN A 64 8.54 -10.12 8.45
N ILE A 65 7.24 -10.33 8.28
CA ILE A 65 6.58 -10.22 6.98
C ILE A 65 6.02 -8.82 6.81
N VAL A 66 6.35 -8.17 5.70
CA VAL A 66 5.79 -6.88 5.31
C VAL A 66 4.97 -7.02 4.04
N ASN A 67 3.93 -6.20 3.94
CA ASN A 67 3.12 -6.10 2.73
C ASN A 67 3.78 -5.07 1.81
N LEU A 68 4.02 -5.47 0.56
CA LEU A 68 4.47 -4.54 -0.46
C LEU A 68 3.28 -3.72 -0.97
N PRO A 69 3.51 -2.44 -1.31
CA PRO A 69 2.50 -1.64 -1.99
C PRO A 69 2.15 -2.32 -3.32
N HIS A 70 0.87 -2.48 -3.57
CA HIS A 70 0.33 -2.97 -4.84
C HIS A 70 -0.79 -2.03 -5.25
N GLN A 71 -1.03 -1.90 -6.55
CA GLN A 71 -2.19 -1.16 -7.04
C GLN A 71 -3.46 -1.71 -6.37
N LEU A 72 -4.24 -0.81 -5.79
CA LEU A 72 -5.47 -1.18 -5.11
C LEU A 72 -6.43 -1.78 -6.14
N LYS A 73 -7.10 -2.88 -5.77
CA LYS A 73 -8.18 -3.47 -6.58
C LYS A 73 -9.53 -2.76 -6.39
N GLU A 74 -9.54 -1.72 -5.57
CA GLU A 74 -10.70 -0.90 -5.27
C GLU A 74 -11.04 0.00 -6.46
N LYS A 75 -12.29 0.44 -6.55
CA LYS A 75 -12.71 1.40 -7.57
C LYS A 75 -11.99 2.73 -7.30
N PRO A 76 -11.29 3.32 -8.30
CA PRO A 76 -10.62 4.61 -8.09
C PRO A 76 -11.66 5.71 -7.89
N VAL A 77 -11.31 6.73 -7.11
CA VAL A 77 -12.08 7.97 -6.95
C VAL A 77 -12.02 8.80 -8.24
N PHE A 78 -10.88 8.77 -8.93
CA PHE A 78 -10.67 9.52 -10.16
C PHE A 78 -9.72 8.79 -11.12
N ARG A 79 -9.97 8.93 -12.42
CA ARG A 79 -9.09 8.46 -13.50
C ARG A 79 -9.09 9.49 -14.65
N TYR A 80 -7.92 9.85 -15.19
CA TYR A 80 -7.87 10.80 -16.33
C TYR A 80 -8.29 10.18 -17.67
N GLY A 81 -8.05 8.89 -17.86
CA GLY A 81 -8.25 8.22 -19.14
C GLY A 81 -7.87 6.75 -19.10
N LYS A 82 -8.01 6.06 -20.24
CA LYS A 82 -7.59 4.67 -20.40
C LYS A 82 -6.07 4.56 -20.20
N ASN A 83 -5.63 3.68 -19.29
CA ASN A 83 -4.22 3.51 -18.90
C ASN A 83 -3.54 4.80 -18.39
N ALA A 84 -4.32 5.77 -17.92
CA ALA A 84 -3.81 7.00 -17.34
C ALA A 84 -3.74 6.90 -15.81
N PHE A 85 -3.27 7.96 -15.18
CA PHE A 85 -3.19 8.07 -13.74
C PHE A 85 -4.57 7.87 -13.07
N GLU A 86 -4.54 7.17 -11.94
CA GLU A 86 -5.69 6.82 -11.09
C GLU A 86 -5.44 7.26 -9.66
N LEU A 87 -6.44 7.89 -9.05
CA LEU A 87 -6.43 8.21 -7.63
C LEU A 87 -7.48 7.38 -6.91
N PHE A 88 -7.07 6.67 -5.86
CA PHE A 88 -7.93 5.72 -5.14
C PHE A 88 -8.58 6.29 -3.88
N ARG A 89 -7.96 7.29 -3.24
CA ARG A 89 -8.43 7.86 -1.97
C ARG A 89 -8.15 9.36 -1.94
N LEU A 90 -8.98 10.08 -1.20
CA LEU A 90 -8.80 11.50 -0.92
C LEU A 90 -8.46 11.70 0.56
N PRO A 91 -7.62 12.70 0.88
CA PRO A 91 -7.46 13.14 2.26
C PRO A 91 -8.76 13.77 2.74
N VAL A 92 -9.06 13.61 4.02
CA VAL A 92 -10.28 14.16 4.63
C VAL A 92 -9.94 15.51 5.29
N PRO A 93 -10.55 16.62 4.85
CA PRO A 93 -10.32 17.92 5.48
C PRO A 93 -10.87 17.96 6.90
N GLN A 94 -10.01 18.22 7.89
CA GLN A 94 -10.41 18.36 9.29
C GLN A 94 -10.64 19.83 9.64
N LYS A 95 -11.82 20.14 10.20
CA LYS A 95 -12.16 21.51 10.59
C LYS A 95 -11.27 21.98 11.74
N GLY A 96 -10.78 23.22 11.64
CA GLY A 96 -9.97 23.86 12.69
C GLY A 96 -8.54 23.35 12.78
N GLN A 97 -8.10 22.53 11.82
CA GLN A 97 -6.74 21.97 11.79
C GLN A 97 -6.10 22.18 10.42
N VAL A 98 -4.77 22.27 10.39
CA VAL A 98 -3.98 22.29 9.15
C VAL A 98 -3.63 20.86 8.78
N VAL A 99 -4.11 20.38 7.64
CA VAL A 99 -3.81 19.03 7.13
C VAL A 99 -2.68 19.10 6.10
N GLY A 100 -1.54 18.48 6.42
CA GLY A 100 -0.41 18.36 5.50
C GLY A 100 -0.52 17.13 4.60
N ILE A 101 -0.29 17.29 3.29
CA ILE A 101 -0.24 16.20 2.32
C ILE A 101 1.20 16.04 1.84
N LEU A 102 1.85 14.94 2.22
CA LEU A 102 3.21 14.60 1.82
C LEU A 102 3.24 13.39 0.88
N GLY A 103 4.12 13.43 -0.12
CA GLY A 103 4.34 12.32 -1.04
C GLY A 103 5.25 12.72 -2.20
N SER A 104 5.71 11.75 -2.99
CA SER A 104 6.52 12.00 -4.19
C SER A 104 5.75 12.79 -5.27
N ASN A 105 6.48 13.34 -6.24
CA ASN A 105 5.86 13.98 -7.41
C ASN A 105 5.11 12.93 -8.25
N GLY A 106 3.97 13.31 -8.80
CA GLY A 106 3.14 12.41 -9.61
C GLY A 106 2.21 11.45 -8.84
N ILE A 107 2.20 11.48 -7.50
CA ILE A 107 1.32 10.61 -6.69
C ILE A 107 -0.16 11.09 -6.61
N GLY A 108 -0.48 12.23 -7.22
CA GLY A 108 -1.85 12.79 -7.25
C GLY A 108 -2.18 13.82 -6.18
N LYS A 109 -1.19 14.45 -5.54
CA LYS A 109 -1.41 15.51 -4.53
C LYS A 109 -2.21 16.69 -5.10
N SER A 110 -1.77 17.23 -6.25
CA SER A 110 -2.46 18.35 -6.90
C SER A 110 -3.86 17.95 -7.35
N THR A 111 -4.01 16.77 -7.96
CA THR A 111 -5.32 16.21 -8.36
C THR A 111 -6.29 16.07 -7.18
N ALA A 112 -5.79 15.64 -6.01
CA ALA A 112 -6.61 15.56 -4.79
C ALA A 112 -7.05 16.95 -4.31
N LEU A 113 -6.14 17.94 -4.35
CA LEU A 113 -6.45 19.32 -3.95
C LEU A 113 -7.45 19.97 -4.91
N GLU A 114 -7.30 19.77 -6.22
CA GLU A 114 -8.26 20.26 -7.23
C GLU A 114 -9.66 19.69 -7.00
N MET A 115 -9.76 18.41 -6.61
CA MET A 115 -11.04 17.80 -6.26
C MET A 115 -11.65 18.38 -4.99
N LEU A 116 -10.84 18.56 -3.94
CA LEU A 116 -11.31 19.15 -2.68
C LEU A 116 -11.66 20.63 -2.82
N ALA A 117 -11.06 21.33 -3.79
CA ALA A 117 -11.38 22.70 -4.15
C ALA A 117 -12.61 22.83 -5.08
N GLY A 118 -13.16 21.70 -5.56
CA GLY A 118 -14.29 21.69 -6.49
C GLY A 118 -13.94 22.04 -7.94
N LEU A 119 -12.65 22.22 -8.25
CA LEU A 119 -12.15 22.49 -9.61
C LEU A 119 -12.18 21.24 -10.50
N LEU A 120 -12.14 20.06 -9.88
CA LEU A 120 -12.19 18.76 -10.54
C LEU A 120 -13.25 17.89 -9.86
N LYS A 121 -14.14 17.24 -10.61
CA LYS A 121 -15.13 16.32 -10.02
C LYS A 121 -14.62 14.88 -10.00
N PRO A 122 -14.80 14.13 -8.91
CA PRO A 122 -14.58 12.69 -8.91
C PRO A 122 -15.40 12.00 -10.01
N ASN A 123 -14.76 11.19 -10.85
CA ASN A 123 -15.45 10.41 -11.88
C ASN A 123 -15.58 8.92 -11.54
N LEU A 124 -15.10 8.52 -10.36
CA LEU A 124 -15.16 7.15 -9.86
C LEU A 124 -14.61 6.12 -10.87
N GLY A 125 -13.60 6.51 -11.65
CA GLY A 125 -13.02 5.69 -12.71
C GLY A 125 -13.79 5.67 -14.03
N GLN A 126 -14.95 6.31 -14.11
CA GLN A 126 -15.78 6.46 -15.32
C GLN A 126 -15.41 7.75 -16.06
N PHE A 127 -14.22 7.82 -16.64
CA PHE A 127 -13.70 9.03 -17.29
C PHE A 127 -14.44 9.42 -18.59
N GLU A 128 -15.23 8.52 -19.17
CA GLU A 128 -16.03 8.75 -20.38
C GLU A 128 -17.42 9.32 -20.09
N LYS A 129 -17.85 9.32 -18.82
CA LYS A 129 -19.20 9.73 -18.41
C LYS A 129 -19.10 10.85 -17.37
N GLU A 130 -19.87 11.90 -17.56
CA GLU A 130 -20.11 12.88 -16.49
C GLU A 130 -21.07 12.29 -15.45
N LEU A 131 -20.66 12.35 -14.18
CA LEU A 131 -21.46 11.92 -13.04
C LEU A 131 -22.24 13.08 -12.46
N LEU A 132 -23.46 12.80 -12.02
CA LEU A 132 -24.24 13.74 -11.22
C LEU A 132 -23.59 13.88 -9.84
N GLU A 133 -23.65 15.07 -9.25
CA GLU A 133 -23.12 15.34 -7.91
C GLU A 133 -23.70 14.41 -6.85
N LYS A 134 -24.98 14.05 -7.00
CA LYS A 134 -25.65 13.05 -6.14
C LYS A 134 -24.98 11.67 -6.23
N GLU A 135 -24.62 11.20 -7.43
CA GLU A 135 -23.91 9.92 -7.60
C GLU A 135 -22.54 9.94 -6.91
N ILE A 136 -21.85 11.09 -6.96
CA ILE A 136 -20.57 11.29 -6.29
C ILE A 136 -20.76 11.25 -4.77
N ILE A 137 -21.70 12.03 -4.23
CA ILE A 137 -21.99 12.06 -2.78
C ILE A 137 -22.38 10.66 -2.27
N ASP A 138 -23.24 9.95 -3.01
CA ASP A 138 -23.69 8.61 -2.64
C ASP A 138 -22.54 7.59 -2.60
N SER A 139 -21.50 7.77 -3.43
CA SER A 139 -20.31 6.91 -3.39
C SER A 139 -19.49 7.03 -2.11
N PHE A 140 -19.59 8.17 -1.41
CA PHE A 140 -18.91 8.42 -0.14
C PHE A 140 -19.80 8.17 1.08
N LYS A 141 -20.98 7.57 0.91
CA LYS A 141 -21.98 7.44 1.97
C LYS A 141 -21.41 6.79 3.25
N GLY A 142 -21.65 7.44 4.38
CA GLY A 142 -21.14 6.99 5.69
C GLY A 142 -19.70 7.40 6.00
N THR A 143 -19.11 8.26 5.17
CA THR A 143 -17.77 8.83 5.41
C THR A 143 -17.84 10.35 5.62
N GLU A 144 -16.80 10.93 6.21
CA GLU A 144 -16.68 12.39 6.38
C GLU A 144 -16.64 13.14 5.03
N LEU A 145 -16.13 12.48 3.97
CA LEU A 145 -16.11 13.04 2.62
C LEU A 145 -17.52 13.24 2.06
N GLN A 146 -18.50 12.43 2.46
CA GLN A 146 -19.90 12.68 2.08
C GLN A 146 -20.35 14.06 2.54
N ALA A 147 -20.19 14.35 3.84
CA ALA A 147 -20.59 15.62 4.42
C ALA A 147 -19.79 16.80 3.86
N TYR A 148 -18.52 16.56 3.46
CA TYR A 148 -17.70 17.55 2.78
C TYR A 148 -18.23 17.86 1.38
N PHE A 149 -18.40 16.84 0.53
CA PHE A 149 -18.90 17.03 -0.84
C PHE A 149 -20.33 17.54 -0.89
N THR A 150 -21.19 17.13 0.04
CA THR A 150 -22.53 17.73 0.15
C THR A 150 -22.44 19.24 0.33
N LYS A 151 -21.56 19.74 1.20
CA LYS A 151 -21.39 21.19 1.42
C LYS A 151 -20.71 21.89 0.25
N LEU A 152 -19.80 21.20 -0.45
CA LEU A 152 -19.08 21.76 -1.58
C LEU A 152 -19.98 21.93 -2.82
N PHE A 153 -20.94 21.02 -3.01
CA PHE A 153 -21.88 21.03 -4.14
C PHE A 153 -23.24 21.69 -3.80
N SER A 154 -23.45 22.09 -2.54
CA SER A 154 -24.60 22.92 -2.15
C SER A 154 -24.37 24.38 -2.53
#